data_AF-A0A1V5CBN8-F1
#
_entry.id   AF-A0A1V5CBN8-F1
#
_cell.length_a   1.000
_cell.length_b   1.000
_cell.length_c   1.000
_cell.angle_alpha   90.00
_cell.angle_beta   90.00
_cell.angle_gamma   90.00
#
_symmetry.space_group_name_H-M   'P 1'
#
loop_
_entity.id
_entity.type
_entity.pdbx_description
1 polymer ?
#
loop_
_entity_poly.entity_id
_entity_poly.type
_entity_poly.pdbx_seq_one_letter_code
_entity_poly.pdbx_strand_id
1 'polypeptide(L)'
;MFCGPSCVFTNVYNPRAFIERKHEFRATLVKKGATIGANATIVCGVTIGRYAMVAAGAVVKESVPDYAVVAGVPARRVGWTCRCGTTLRFSDNTAQCAYCGSQYRFAEGSLIALKETNT
;
A
#
# COMPACT_ATOMS: atom_id res chain seq x y z
N MET A 1 -8.91 -5.41 5.40
CA MET A 1 -8.09 -4.18 5.25
C MET A 1 -7.98 -3.55 6.61
N PHE A 2 -6.90 -2.81 6.87
CA PHE A 2 -6.73 -2.06 8.12
C PHE A 2 -6.59 -0.57 7.80
N CYS A 3 -7.41 0.26 8.45
CA CYS A 3 -7.35 1.71 8.39
C CYS A 3 -6.93 2.23 9.77
N GLY A 4 -5.71 2.75 9.86
CA GLY A 4 -5.17 3.31 11.09
C GLY A 4 -5.94 4.55 11.55
N PRO A 5 -5.81 4.91 12.84
CA PRO A 5 -6.50 6.06 13.38
C PRO A 5 -6.15 7.33 12.60
N SER A 6 -7.17 8.14 12.32
CA SER A 6 -7.06 9.41 11.59
C SER A 6 -6.47 9.30 10.18
N CYS A 7 -6.50 8.12 9.53
CA CYS A 7 -6.20 8.08 8.09
C CYS A 7 -7.24 8.86 7.29
N VAL A 8 -6.83 9.49 6.19
CA VAL A 8 -7.67 10.40 5.40
C VAL A 8 -7.79 9.87 3.98
N PHE A 9 -9.04 9.78 3.49
CA PHE A 9 -9.34 9.56 2.09
C PHE A 9 -9.87 10.83 1.44
N THR A 10 -9.59 10.98 0.14
CA THR A 10 -10.16 12.04 -0.70
C THR A 10 -10.96 11.42 -1.85
N ASN A 11 -11.81 12.20 -2.50
CA ASN A 11 -12.58 11.79 -3.68
C ASN A 11 -12.46 12.78 -4.86
N VAL A 12 -12.22 14.07 -4.60
CA VAL A 12 -11.91 15.09 -5.61
C VAL A 12 -10.42 15.40 -5.60
N TYR A 13 -9.76 15.35 -6.76
CA TYR A 13 -8.31 15.53 -6.86
C TYR A 13 -7.87 17.00 -6.64
N ASN A 14 -8.68 17.94 -7.08
CA ASN A 14 -8.41 19.37 -7.08
C ASN A 14 -9.65 20.18 -6.64
N PRO A 15 -10.12 20.05 -5.38
CA PRO A 15 -11.33 20.73 -4.92
C PRO A 15 -11.18 22.26 -4.88
N ARG A 16 -12.27 22.99 -5.15
CA ARG A 16 -12.40 24.45 -4.96
C ARG A 16 -13.78 24.73 -4.37
N ALA A 17 -13.86 25.57 -3.34
CA ALA A 17 -15.09 25.76 -2.56
C ALA A 17 -16.30 26.24 -3.38
N PHE A 18 -16.06 27.07 -4.41
CA PHE A 18 -17.09 27.61 -5.28
C PHE A 18 -17.33 26.79 -6.56
N ILE A 19 -16.68 25.61 -6.70
CA ILE A 19 -16.84 24.72 -7.86
C ILE A 19 -17.27 23.35 -7.40
N GLU A 20 -18.51 22.95 -7.74
CA GLU A 20 -19.00 21.60 -7.47
C GLU A 20 -18.38 20.57 -8.42
N ARG A 21 -17.72 19.55 -7.85
CA ARG A 21 -17.01 18.49 -8.58
C ARG A 21 -17.49 17.08 -8.26
N LYS A 22 -18.76 16.92 -7.87
CA LYS A 22 -19.32 15.60 -7.53
C LYS A 22 -19.25 14.62 -8.72
N HIS A 23 -19.33 15.12 -9.94
CA HIS A 23 -19.19 14.34 -11.17
C HIS A 23 -17.73 13.97 -11.51
N GLU A 24 -16.74 14.54 -10.82
CA GLU A 24 -15.30 14.27 -11.02
C GLU A 24 -14.71 13.35 -9.94
N PHE A 25 -15.56 12.68 -9.13
CA PHE A 25 -15.08 11.77 -8.10
C PHE A 25 -14.23 10.65 -8.68
N ARG A 26 -13.04 10.46 -8.12
CA ARG A 26 -12.14 9.36 -8.47
C ARG A 26 -12.22 8.28 -7.42
N ALA A 27 -12.43 7.05 -7.86
CA ALA A 27 -12.43 5.89 -6.97
C ALA A 27 -11.03 5.65 -6.38
N THR A 28 -10.99 5.28 -5.11
CA THR A 28 -9.78 4.79 -4.45
C THR A 28 -9.99 3.32 -4.13
N LEU A 29 -9.24 2.44 -4.79
CA LEU A 29 -9.37 1.00 -4.59
C LEU A 29 -8.37 0.53 -3.55
N VAL A 30 -8.85 -0.01 -2.43
CA VAL A 30 -8.01 -0.65 -1.41
C VAL A 30 -8.18 -2.16 -1.49
N LYS A 31 -7.14 -2.87 -1.91
CA LYS A 31 -7.20 -4.33 -2.09
C LYS A 31 -7.06 -5.09 -0.77
N LYS A 32 -7.32 -6.41 -0.84
CA LYS A 32 -7.28 -7.35 0.29
C LYS A 32 -5.99 -7.21 1.11
N GLY A 33 -6.14 -7.17 2.44
CA GLY A 33 -5.01 -7.22 3.37
C GLY A 33 -4.15 -5.96 3.44
N ALA A 34 -4.44 -4.92 2.64
CA ALA A 34 -3.72 -3.65 2.73
C ALA A 34 -3.87 -3.02 4.11
N THR A 35 -2.81 -2.33 4.54
CA THR A 35 -2.72 -1.58 5.79
C THR A 35 -2.41 -0.13 5.48
N ILE A 36 -3.26 0.77 5.98
CA ILE A 36 -3.08 2.22 5.92
C ILE A 36 -2.70 2.69 7.32
N GLY A 37 -1.47 3.20 7.47
CA GLY A 37 -0.95 3.65 8.75
C GLY A 37 -1.72 4.84 9.33
N ALA A 38 -1.55 5.07 10.63
CA ALA A 38 -2.14 6.19 11.33
C ALA A 38 -1.80 7.53 10.65
N ASN A 39 -2.77 8.43 10.54
CA ASN A 39 -2.61 9.76 9.93
C ASN A 39 -2.07 9.76 8.47
N ALA A 40 -2.12 8.63 7.77
CA ALA A 40 -1.77 8.58 6.35
C ALA A 40 -2.89 9.19 5.50
N THR A 41 -2.53 9.89 4.41
CA THR A 41 -3.48 10.51 3.48
C THR A 41 -3.41 9.84 2.12
N ILE A 42 -4.56 9.43 1.59
CA ILE A 42 -4.69 8.80 0.28
C ILE A 42 -5.37 9.77 -0.70
N VAL A 43 -4.59 10.24 -1.68
CA VAL A 43 -5.12 11.06 -2.79
C VAL A 43 -5.96 10.18 -3.71
N CYS A 44 -7.13 10.67 -4.12
CA CYS A 44 -8.09 9.90 -4.89
C CYS A 44 -7.59 9.46 -6.28
N GLY A 45 -8.17 8.38 -6.80
CA GLY A 45 -7.81 7.83 -8.11
C GLY A 45 -6.64 6.85 -8.09
N VAL A 46 -6.16 6.45 -6.91
CA VAL A 46 -5.08 5.48 -6.74
C VAL A 46 -5.60 4.11 -6.30
N THR A 47 -4.80 3.08 -6.57
CA THR A 47 -5.02 1.73 -6.04
C THR A 47 -3.98 1.40 -5.00
N ILE A 48 -4.40 0.91 -3.83
CA ILE A 48 -3.53 0.33 -2.81
C ILE A 48 -3.54 -1.19 -2.97
N GLY A 49 -2.37 -1.75 -3.29
CA GLY A 49 -2.17 -3.16 -3.60
C GLY A 49 -2.49 -4.13 -2.46
N ARG A 50 -2.60 -5.42 -2.78
CA ARG A 50 -2.84 -6.48 -1.80
C ARG A 50 -1.71 -6.52 -0.79
N TYR A 51 -2.03 -6.57 0.50
CA TYR A 51 -1.04 -6.61 1.59
C TYR A 51 0.00 -5.48 1.56
N ALA A 52 -0.25 -4.41 0.80
CA ALA A 52 0.60 -3.22 0.83
C ALA A 52 0.51 -2.54 2.20
N MET A 53 1.59 -1.88 2.60
CA MET A 53 1.68 -1.17 3.87
C MET A 53 2.04 0.29 3.62
N VAL A 54 1.10 1.18 3.89
CA VAL A 54 1.32 2.62 3.91
C VAL A 54 1.76 3.01 5.33
N ALA A 55 2.95 3.58 5.48
CA ALA A 55 3.46 4.02 6.77
C ALA A 55 2.62 5.15 7.37
N ALA A 56 2.70 5.31 8.69
CA ALA A 56 2.04 6.41 9.38
C ALA A 56 2.48 7.78 8.82
N GLY A 57 1.53 8.71 8.68
CA GLY A 57 1.77 10.06 8.18
C GLY A 57 2.12 10.15 6.68
N ALA A 58 2.14 9.05 5.93
CA ALA A 58 2.50 9.07 4.51
C ALA A 58 1.40 9.70 3.64
N VAL A 59 1.79 10.39 2.56
CA VAL A 59 0.86 10.98 1.58
C VAL A 59 0.96 10.26 0.25
N VAL A 60 0.00 9.39 -0.03
CA VAL A 60 -0.02 8.53 -1.23
C VAL A 60 -0.66 9.27 -2.40
N LYS A 61 0.14 9.54 -3.43
CA LYS A 61 -0.30 10.20 -4.68
C LYS A 61 -0.31 9.28 -5.90
N GLU A 62 0.31 8.10 -5.79
CA GLU A 62 0.47 7.13 -6.87
C GLU A 62 0.04 5.74 -6.36
N SER A 63 -0.40 4.86 -7.27
CA SER A 63 -0.83 3.51 -6.92
C SER A 63 0.32 2.72 -6.28
N VAL A 64 0.00 1.98 -5.21
CA VAL A 64 0.94 1.20 -4.42
C VAL A 64 0.88 -0.26 -4.87
N PRO A 65 2.00 -0.89 -5.29
CA PRO A 65 2.01 -2.29 -5.69
C PRO A 65 1.62 -3.25 -4.55
N ASP A 66 1.19 -4.45 -4.91
CA ASP A 66 0.95 -5.53 -3.94
C ASP A 66 2.23 -5.77 -3.10
N TYR A 67 2.09 -5.94 -1.78
CA TYR A 67 3.18 -6.14 -0.80
C TYR A 67 4.17 -4.98 -0.62
N ALA A 68 4.01 -3.87 -1.34
CA ALA A 68 4.94 -2.75 -1.21
C ALA A 68 4.75 -2.03 0.13
N VAL A 69 5.87 -1.57 0.70
CA VAL A 69 5.89 -0.65 1.84
C VAL A 69 6.21 0.74 1.31
N VAL A 70 5.34 1.71 1.59
CA VAL A 70 5.53 3.11 1.17
C VAL A 70 5.53 4.05 2.37
N ALA A 71 6.37 5.08 2.34
CA ALA A 71 6.50 6.06 3.40
C ALA A 71 6.87 7.45 2.86
N GLY A 72 6.64 8.49 3.67
CA GLY A 72 7.02 9.88 3.37
C GLY A 72 5.95 10.72 2.69
N VAL A 73 6.32 11.98 2.40
CA VAL A 73 5.45 12.99 1.78
C VAL A 73 6.22 13.68 0.64
N PRO A 74 5.91 13.38 -0.64
CA PRO A 74 5.00 12.33 -1.10
C PRO A 74 5.54 10.92 -0.80
N ALA A 75 4.64 9.95 -0.68
CA ALA A 75 5.00 8.58 -0.37
C ALA A 75 5.87 7.98 -1.48
N ARG A 76 6.92 7.27 -1.09
CA ARG A 76 7.82 6.50 -1.97
C ARG A 76 7.97 5.09 -1.42
N ARG A 77 8.17 4.12 -2.32
CA ARG A 77 8.44 2.73 -1.91
C ARG A 77 9.78 2.66 -1.19
N VAL A 78 9.75 2.14 0.03
CA VAL A 78 10.93 1.95 0.89
C VAL A 78 11.28 0.47 1.08
N GLY A 79 10.40 -0.45 0.68
CA GLY A 79 10.66 -1.88 0.75
C GLY A 79 9.45 -2.73 0.41
N TRP A 80 9.49 -3.98 0.86
CA TRP A 80 8.43 -4.97 0.69
C TRP A 80 8.12 -5.66 2.02
N THR A 81 6.88 -6.10 2.18
CA THR A 81 6.41 -6.78 3.38
C THR A 81 5.73 -8.09 3.04
N CYS A 82 5.82 -9.05 3.95
CA CYS A 82 5.06 -10.29 3.89
C CYS A 82 3.57 -10.00 4.17
N ARG A 83 2.67 -10.91 3.79
CA ARG A 83 1.25 -10.86 4.18
C ARG A 83 1.03 -10.80 5.70
N CYS A 84 1.98 -11.27 6.51
CA CYS A 84 1.92 -11.20 7.97
C CYS A 84 2.47 -9.88 8.56
N GLY A 85 2.93 -8.95 7.72
CA GLY A 85 3.44 -7.64 8.13
C GLY A 85 4.95 -7.57 8.40
N THR A 86 5.66 -8.70 8.39
CA THR A 86 7.12 -8.73 8.54
C THR A 86 7.81 -8.22 7.27
N THR A 87 8.75 -7.29 7.43
CA THR A 87 9.59 -6.79 6.33
C THR A 87 10.38 -7.92 5.68
N LEU A 88 10.32 -8.00 4.35
CA LEU A 88 11.05 -8.99 3.58
C LEU A 88 12.48 -8.51 3.32
N ARG A 89 13.44 -9.40 3.57
CA ARG A 89 14.84 -9.24 3.17
C ARG A 89 15.11 -10.16 1.99
N PHE A 90 15.66 -9.61 0.91
CA PHE A 90 15.93 -10.36 -0.30
C PHE A 90 17.37 -10.85 -0.31
N SER A 91 17.53 -12.12 -0.71
CA SER A 91 18.79 -12.67 -1.22
C SER A 91 18.57 -12.90 -2.70
N ASP A 92 19.35 -12.19 -3.52
CA ASP A 92 19.13 -12.06 -4.97
C ASP A 92 17.70 -11.55 -5.27
N ASN A 93 16.87 -12.39 -5.88
CA ASN A 93 15.48 -12.07 -6.22
C ASN A 93 14.47 -12.84 -5.35
N THR A 94 14.90 -13.50 -4.28
CA THR A 94 14.01 -14.30 -3.42
C THR A 94 14.03 -13.81 -1.99
N ALA A 95 12.90 -13.95 -1.31
CA ALA A 95 12.78 -13.63 0.11
C ALA A 95 11.93 -14.69 0.81
N GLN A 96 12.36 -15.11 1.99
CA GLN A 96 11.55 -15.90 2.90
C GLN A 96 11.21 -15.04 4.11
N CYS A 97 9.93 -15.03 4.49
CA CYS A 97 9.49 -14.34 5.68
C CYS A 97 10.06 -15.03 6.93
N ALA A 98 10.77 -14.27 7.77
CA ALA A 98 11.35 -14.78 9.02
C ALA A 98 10.31 -15.19 10.07
N TYR A 99 9.06 -14.72 9.94
CA TYR A 99 7.98 -15.02 10.90
C TYR A 99 7.14 -16.23 10.49
N CYS A 100 6.47 -16.16 9.34
CA CYS A 100 5.54 -17.21 8.89
C CYS A 100 6.16 -18.23 7.92
N GLY A 101 7.40 -18.01 7.46
CA GLY A 101 8.07 -18.88 6.49
C GLY A 101 7.56 -18.79 5.05
N SER A 102 6.61 -17.90 4.75
CA SER A 102 6.12 -17.67 3.38
C SER A 102 7.26 -17.22 2.46
N GLN A 103 7.23 -17.67 1.21
CA GLN A 103 8.29 -17.43 0.23
C GLN A 103 7.80 -16.55 -0.90
N TYR A 104 8.67 -15.63 -1.31
CA TYR A 104 8.41 -14.59 -2.31
C TYR A 104 9.54 -14.53 -3.31
N ARG A 105 9.21 -14.10 -4.53
CA ARG A 105 10.17 -13.80 -5.58
C ARG A 105 9.87 -12.46 -6.21
N PHE A 106 10.89 -11.66 -6.39
CA PHE A 106 10.83 -10.42 -7.15
C PHE A 106 11.06 -10.73 -8.64
N ALA A 107 10.10 -10.35 -9.47
CA ALA A 107 10.18 -10.51 -10.93
C ALA A 107 9.45 -9.35 -11.60
N GLU A 108 10.04 -8.82 -12.68
CA GLU A 108 9.41 -7.78 -13.52
C GLU A 108 8.89 -6.56 -12.72
N GLY A 109 9.66 -6.13 -11.70
CA GLY A 109 9.30 -4.98 -10.88
C GLY A 109 8.21 -5.24 -9.82
N SER A 110 7.72 -6.47 -9.71
CA SER A 110 6.63 -6.87 -8.82
C SER A 110 7.02 -8.03 -7.91
N LEU A 111 6.35 -8.12 -6.76
CA LEU A 111 6.52 -9.23 -5.83
C LEU A 111 5.48 -10.33 -6.05
N ILE A 112 5.95 -11.55 -6.25
CA ILE A 112 5.13 -12.74 -6.47
C ILE A 112 5.27 -13.66 -5.25
N ALA A 113 4.15 -14.09 -4.66
CA ALA A 113 4.15 -15.11 -3.62
C ALA A 113 4.36 -16.49 -4.27
N LEU A 114 5.39 -17.23 -3.84
CA LEU A 114 5.68 -18.58 -4.31
C LEU A 114 5.02 -19.64 -3.43
N LYS A 115 5.04 -19.43 -2.12
CA LYS A 115 4.43 -20.32 -1.14
C LYS A 115 3.86 -19.49 0.00
N GLU A 116 2.54 -19.53 0.16
CA GLU A 116 1.85 -18.89 1.27
C GLU A 116 1.53 -19.91 2.35
N THR A 117 1.99 -19.64 3.56
CA THR A 117 1.68 -20.42 4.75
C THR A 117 0.55 -19.73 5.52
N ASN A 118 -0.53 -20.46 5.79
CA ASN A 118 -1.55 -20.02 6.75
C ASN A 118 -1.06 -20.45 8.14
N THR A 119 -0.30 -19.57 8.78
CA THR A 119 -0.03 -19.67 10.22
C THR A 119 -1.29 -19.33 11.00
#